data_AF-A0A6S7ETI1-F1
#
_entry.id   AF-A0A6S7ETI1-F1
#
_cell.length_a   1.000
_cell.length_b   1.000
_cell.length_c   1.000
_cell.angle_alpha   90.00
_cell.angle_beta   90.00
_cell.angle_gamma   90.00
#
_symmetry.space_group_name_H-M   'P 1'
#
loop_
_entity.id
_entity.type
_entity.pdbx_description
1 polymer ?
#
loop_
_entity_poly.entity_id
_entity_poly.type
_entity_poly.pdbx_seq_one_letter_code
_entity_poly.pdbx_strand_id
1 'polypeptide(L)' 'MNNGFWDLPADERAAAMEQAAERGGVENFFDLDPEDRARAYNQEDVQ' A
#
# COMPACT_ATOMS: atom_id res chain seq x y z
N MET A 1 9.83 4.21 7.53
CA MET A 1 10.40 2.86 7.32
C MET A 1 9.36 2.09 6.54
N ASN A 2 9.72 1.38 5.48
CA ASN A 2 8.74 0.60 4.70
C ASN A 2 8.47 -0.70 5.46
N ASN A 3 7.67 -0.63 6.52
CA ASN A 3 7.38 -1.68 7.50
C ASN A 3 6.94 -3.01 6.82
N GLY A 4 7.87 -3.83 6.35
CA GLY A 4 7.60 -5.12 5.72
C GLY A 4 6.89 -5.09 4.35
N PHE A 5 6.37 -3.94 3.90
CA PHE A 5 5.57 -3.88 2.67
C PHE A 5 6.32 -4.33 1.41
N TRP A 6 7.61 -4.04 1.33
CA TRP A 6 8.45 -4.49 0.21
C TRP A 6 8.99 -5.91 0.41
N ASP A 7 8.88 -6.45 1.63
CA ASP A 7 9.24 -7.81 1.98
C ASP A 7 8.09 -8.80 1.74
N LEU A 8 6.86 -8.30 1.52
CA LEU A 8 5.73 -9.11 1.07
C LEU A 8 6.04 -9.81 -0.26
N PRO A 9 5.52 -11.04 -0.48
CA PRO A 9 5.51 -11.68 -1.79
C PRO A 9 4.94 -10.73 -2.85
N ALA A 10 5.46 -10.82 -4.08
CA ALA A 10 5.11 -9.89 -5.15
C ALA A 10 3.59 -9.80 -5.40
N ASP A 11 2.88 -10.93 -5.32
CA ASP A 11 1.43 -11.01 -5.50
C ASP A 11 0.66 -10.34 -4.35
N GLU A 12 1.09 -10.57 -3.10
CA GLU A 12 0.47 -9.95 -1.92
C GLU A 12 0.71 -8.44 -1.90
N ARG A 13 1.91 -8.02 -2.29
CA ARG A 13 2.24 -6.60 -2.46
C ARG A 13 1.39 -5.96 -3.55
N ALA A 14 1.23 -6.64 -4.69
CA ALA A 14 0.38 -6.15 -5.78
C ALA A 14 -1.07 -5.98 -5.32
N ALA A 15 -1.61 -6.96 -4.59
CA ALA A 15 -2.95 -6.87 -4.02
C ALA A 15 -3.08 -5.73 -3.00
N ALA A 16 -2.06 -5.51 -2.16
CA ALA A 16 -2.05 -4.38 -1.20
C ALA A 16 -1.99 -3.02 -1.92
N MET A 17 -1.20 -2.91 -2.99
CA MET A 17 -1.16 -1.73 -3.85
C MET A 17 -2.51 -1.46 -4.53
N GLU A 18 -3.14 -2.50 -5.07
CA GLU A 18 -4.45 -2.39 -5.73
C GLU A 18 -5.53 -1.92 -4.76
N GLN A 19 -5.61 -2.52 -3.57
CA GLN A 19 -6.57 -2.08 -2.55
C GLN A 19 -6.30 -0.66 -2.05
N ALA A 20 -5.04 -0.22 -2.01
CA ALA A 20 -4.71 1.13 -1.61
C ALA A 20 -5.09 2.14 -2.71
N ALA A 21 -4.86 1.80 -3.99
CA ALA A 21 -5.30 2.60 -5.13
C ALA A 21 -6.82 2.74 -5.17
N GLU A 22 -7.56 1.64 -4.96
CA GLU A 22 -9.02 1.65 -4.88
C GLU A 22 -9.53 2.54 -3.73
N ARG A 23 -8.93 2.43 -2.55
CA ARG A 23 -9.28 3.27 -1.38
C ARG A 23 -9.03 4.76 -1.63
N GLY A 24 -7.97 5.10 -2.35
CA GLY A 24 -7.66 6.48 -2.73
C GLY A 24 -8.41 6.99 -3.96
N GLY A 25 -9.18 6.13 -4.65
CA GLY A 25 -9.89 6.49 -5.87
C GLY A 25 -8.97 6.83 -7.05
N VAL A 26 -7.76 6.28 -7.08
CA VAL A 26 -6.76 6.51 -8.13
C VAL A 26 -6.56 5.26 -8.99
N GLU A 27 -6.14 5.46 -10.23
CA GLU A 27 -5.90 4.35 -11.17
C GLU A 27 -4.61 3.59 -10.83
N ASN A 28 -3.62 4.27 -10.24
CA ASN A 28 -2.34 3.68 -9.87
C ASN A 28 -1.98 4.00 -8.42
N PHE A 29 -1.47 3.01 -7.69
CA PHE A 29 -0.96 3.18 -6.32
C PHE A 29 0.06 4.32 -6.18
N PHE A 30 0.87 4.57 -7.20
CA PHE A 30 1.88 5.63 -7.15
C PHE A 30 1.30 7.04 -7.29
N ASP A 31 0.04 7.15 -7.73
CA ASP A 31 -0.71 8.40 -7.81
C ASP A 31 -1.38 8.76 -6.47
N LEU A 32 -1.32 7.87 -5.47
CA LEU A 32 -1.77 8.17 -4.12
C LEU A 32 -0.98 9.34 -3.53
N ASP A 33 -1.71 10.16 -2.76
CA ASP A 33 -1.09 11.17 -1.94
C ASP A 33 -0.05 10.54 -0.98
N PRO A 34 1.03 11.25 -0.66
CA PRO A 34 2.11 10.70 0.16
C PRO A 34 1.65 10.12 1.50
N GLU A 35 0.60 10.69 2.12
CA GLU A 35 0.02 10.20 3.37
C GLU A 35 -0.71 8.86 3.19
N ASP A 36 -1.51 8.71 2.13
CA ASP A 36 -2.24 7.46 1.86
C ASP A 36 -1.30 6.34 1.43
N ARG A 37 -0.26 6.69 0.67
CA ARG A 37 0.80 5.75 0.32
C ARG A 37 1.59 5.30 1.56
N ALA A 38 1.84 6.21 2.51
CA ALA A 38 2.48 5.88 3.79
C ALA A 38 1.60 4.97 4.66
N ARG A 39 0.27 5.13 4.63
CA ARG A 39 -0.66 4.22 5.30
C ARG A 39 -0.60 2.81 4.72
N ALA A 40 -0.51 2.67 3.39
CA ALA A 40 -0.32 1.36 2.77
C ALA A 40 1.02 0.72 3.16
N TYR A 41 2.10 1.51 3.28
CA TYR A 41 3.40 1.01 3.74
C TYR A 41 3.43 0.62 5.23
N ASN A 42 2.49 1.10 6.03
CA ASN A 42 2.44 0.90 7.48
C ASN A 42 1.42 -0.18 7.91
N GLN A 43 0.91 -1.02 7.00
CA GLN A 43 -0.11 -2.04 7.32
C GLN A 43 0.29 -3.10 8.37
N GLU A 44 1.47 -3.04 8.99
CA GLU A 44 1.85 -3.86 10.15
C GLU A 44 1.14 -3.49 11.48
N ASP A 45 0.26 -2.47 11.52
CA ASP A 45 -0.40 -2.02 12.76
C ASP A 45 -1.88 -2.46 12.92
N VAL A 46 -2.29 -3.54 12.26
CA VAL A 46 -3.60 -4.18 12.54
C VAL A 46 -3.34 -5.57 13.14
N GLN A 47 -3.13 -5.58 14.45
CA GLN A 47 -3.36 -6.75 15.32
C GLN A 47 -4.86 -7.01 15.44
#